data_AF-A0A2E6W9G7-F1
#
_entry.id   AF-A0A2E6W9G7-F1
#
_cell.length_a   1.000
_cell.length_b   1.000
_cell.length_c   1.000
_cell.angle_alpha   90.00
_cell.angle_beta   90.00
_cell.angle_gamma   90.00
#
_symmetry.space_group_name_H-M   'P 1'
#
loop_
_entity.id
_entity.type
_entity.pdbx_description
1 polymer ?
#
loop_
_entity_poly.entity_id
_entity_poly.type
_entity_poly.pdbx_seq_one_letter_code
_entity_poly.pdbx_strand_id
1 'polypeptide(L)'
;MTNLSNRDIQRLYDQFNPNNIKTGDRVLVSLGDRSFPARIVGLDLDLKNKKLFANLKLLDTSKRNPIRVDAADCTVSSGAMYVGHHNNG
;
A
#
# COMPACT_ATOMS: atom_id res chain seq x y z
N MET A 1 -27.22 12.92 7.85
CA MET A 1 -25.75 12.86 7.96
C MET A 1 -25.42 11.71 8.89
N THR A 2 -24.81 10.64 8.39
CA THR A 2 -24.46 9.46 9.20
C THR A 2 -23.33 9.84 10.14
N ASN A 3 -23.61 9.90 11.45
CA ASN A 3 -22.57 10.01 12.49
C ASN A 3 -21.79 8.69 12.52
N LEU A 4 -20.71 8.62 11.77
CA LEU A 4 -19.74 7.52 11.88
C LEU A 4 -18.97 7.70 13.19
N SER A 5 -19.06 6.72 14.08
CA SER A 5 -18.24 6.72 15.28
C SER A 5 -16.79 6.36 14.91
N ASN A 6 -15.83 6.76 15.75
CA ASN A 6 -14.42 6.38 15.57
C ASN A 6 -14.24 4.86 15.46
N ARG A 7 -15.11 4.08 16.11
CA ARG A 7 -15.09 2.62 16.05
C ARG A 7 -15.52 2.08 14.68
N ASP A 8 -16.47 2.74 14.03
CA ASP A 8 -16.90 2.37 12.68
C ASP A 8 -15.83 2.73 11.64
N ILE A 9 -15.17 3.88 11.81
CA ILE A 9 -14.02 4.28 10.98
C ILE A 9 -12.90 3.23 11.09
N GLN A 10 -12.56 2.81 12.30
CA GLN A 10 -11.53 1.78 12.51
C GLN A 10 -11.89 0.45 11.83
N ARG A 11 -13.14 -0.01 11.96
CA ARG A 11 -13.62 -1.23 11.31
C ARG A 11 -13.53 -1.15 9.79
N LEU A 12 -13.92 -0.02 9.20
CA LEU A 12 -13.81 0.19 7.76
C LEU A 12 -12.36 0.22 7.30
N TYR A 13 -11.50 0.81 8.11
CA TYR A 13 -10.07 0.83 7.85
C TYR A 13 -9.49 -0.58 7.83
N ASP A 14 -9.81 -1.41 8.83
CA ASP A 14 -9.36 -2.81 8.89
C ASP A 14 -9.96 -3.63 7.74
N GLN A 15 -11.21 -3.38 7.38
CA GLN A 15 -11.90 -4.06 6.27
C GLN A 15 -11.26 -3.74 4.91
N PHE A 16 -10.89 -2.48 4.67
CA PHE A 16 -10.31 -2.04 3.40
C PHE A 16 -8.77 -2.10 3.39
N ASN A 17 -8.16 -2.61 4.46
CA ASN A 17 -6.73 -2.82 4.58
C ASN A 17 -6.39 -4.30 4.79
N PRO A 18 -6.64 -5.18 3.80
CA PRO A 18 -6.44 -6.62 3.95
C PRO A 18 -4.99 -7.00 4.25
N ASN A 19 -4.03 -6.19 3.78
CA ASN A 19 -2.61 -6.41 3.96
C ASN A 19 -2.05 -5.74 5.23
N ASN A 20 -2.91 -5.13 6.04
CA ASN A 20 -2.58 -4.45 7.30
C ASN A 20 -1.38 -3.47 7.16
N ILE A 21 -1.33 -2.75 6.04
CA ILE A 21 -0.25 -1.81 5.74
C ILE A 21 -0.38 -0.56 6.60
N LYS A 22 0.75 0.05 6.99
CA LYS A 22 0.78 1.24 7.84
C LYS A 22 1.69 2.32 7.26
N THR A 23 1.42 3.56 7.65
CA THR A 23 2.30 4.67 7.32
C THR A 23 3.70 4.40 7.86
N GLY A 24 4.70 4.55 7.00
CA GLY A 24 6.10 4.27 7.31
C GLY A 24 6.58 2.91 6.79
N ASP A 25 5.68 1.97 6.49
CA ASP A 25 6.02 0.64 5.99
C ASP A 25 6.68 0.70 4.61
N ARG A 26 7.61 -0.23 4.39
CA ARG A 26 8.15 -0.53 3.06
C ARG A 26 7.27 -1.59 2.44
N VAL A 27 6.74 -1.29 1.27
CA VAL A 27 5.81 -2.17 0.56
C VAL A 27 6.31 -2.45 -0.85
N LEU A 28 5.94 -3.63 -1.35
CA LEU A 28 5.97 -3.91 -2.77
C LEU A 28 4.58 -3.62 -3.32
N VAL A 29 4.52 -2.77 -4.35
CA VAL A 29 3.27 -2.36 -4.99
C VAL A 29 3.15 -3.10 -6.30
N SER A 30 2.06 -3.86 -6.46
CA SER A 30 1.80 -4.67 -7.65
C SER A 30 0.67 -4.07 -8.46
N LEU A 31 0.99 -3.48 -9.62
CA LEU A 31 0.02 -2.90 -10.55
C LEU A 31 0.08 -3.63 -11.89
N GLY A 32 -0.83 -4.59 -12.09
CA GLY A 32 -0.81 -5.48 -13.25
C GLY A 32 0.51 -6.23 -13.33
N ASP A 33 1.21 -6.13 -14.46
CA ASP A 33 2.49 -6.84 -14.69
C ASP A 33 3.71 -6.14 -14.07
N ARG A 34 3.54 -5.01 -13.38
CA ARG A 34 4.63 -4.23 -12.82
C ARG A 34 4.58 -4.26 -11.31
N SER A 35 5.71 -4.62 -10.70
CA SER A 35 5.92 -4.51 -9.26
C SER A 35 7.03 -3.51 -8.99
N PHE A 36 6.84 -2.60 -8.03
CA PHE A 36 7.88 -1.66 -7.63
C PHE A 36 7.90 -1.43 -6.12
N PRO A 37 9.09 -1.23 -5.53
CA PRO A 37 9.20 -0.95 -4.11
C PRO A 37 8.86 0.51 -3.81
N ALA A 38 8.09 0.73 -2.74
CA ALA A 38 7.73 2.05 -2.27
C ALA A 38 7.67 2.09 -0.74
N ARG A 39 7.58 3.31 -0.20
CA ARG A 39 7.30 3.55 1.22
C ARG A 39 5.97 4.24 1.38
N ILE A 40 5.13 3.77 2.30
CA ILE A 40 3.87 4.45 2.59
C ILE A 40 4.15 5.73 3.37
N VAL A 41 3.66 6.86 2.88
CA VAL A 41 3.74 8.16 3.56
C VAL A 41 2.41 8.60 4.15
N GLY A 42 1.30 8.02 3.70
CA GLY A 42 -0.01 8.27 4.25
C GLY A 42 -1.02 7.28 3.73
N LEU A 43 -2.16 7.20 4.40
CA LEU A 43 -3.28 6.35 4.05
C LEU A 43 -4.55 7.18 4.11
N ASP A 44 -5.39 7.05 3.09
CA ASP A 44 -6.56 7.89 2.86
C ASP A 44 -7.79 7.00 2.69
N LEU A 45 -8.69 7.04 3.67
CA LEU A 45 -9.91 6.25 3.67
C LEU A 45 -10.99 6.96 2.85
N ASP A 46 -11.32 6.39 1.69
CA ASP A 46 -12.39 6.88 0.85
C ASP A 46 -13.71 6.15 1.14
N LEU A 47 -14.54 6.78 1.95
CA LEU A 47 -15.86 6.26 2.33
C LEU A 47 -16.85 6.23 1.15
N LYS A 48 -16.66 7.08 0.13
CA LYS A 48 -17.55 7.13 -1.04
C LYS A 48 -17.29 5.92 -1.94
N ASN A 49 -16.02 5.64 -2.18
CA ASN A 49 -15.59 4.51 -3.03
C ASN A 49 -15.40 3.20 -2.26
N LYS A 50 -15.54 3.22 -0.93
CA LYS A 50 -15.34 2.06 -0.04
C LYS A 50 -13.95 1.43 -0.22
N LYS A 51 -12.92 2.28 -0.26
CA LYS A 51 -11.53 1.89 -0.51
C LYS A 51 -10.57 2.62 0.42
N LEU A 52 -9.44 2.00 0.70
CA LEU A 52 -8.32 2.64 1.36
C LEU A 52 -7.23 2.87 0.32
N PHE A 53 -6.78 4.12 0.19
CA PHE A 53 -5.70 4.47 -0.72
C PHE A 53 -4.40 4.67 0.06
N ALA A 54 -3.31 4.07 -0.43
CA ALA A 54 -1.97 4.31 0.06
C ALA A 54 -1.28 5.40 -0.77
N ASN A 55 -0.84 6.45 -0.08
CA ASN A 55 0.07 7.45 -0.64
C ASN A 55 1.50 6.96 -0.47
N LEU A 56 2.24 6.97 -1.57
CA LEU A 56 3.53 6.34 -1.71
C LEU A 56 4.63 7.37 -1.93
N LYS A 57 5.77 7.15 -1.29
CA LYS A 57 7.06 7.72 -1.65
C LYS A 57 7.86 6.63 -2.35
N LEU A 58 8.09 6.84 -3.64
CA LEU A 58 8.89 5.94 -4.45
C LEU A 58 10.34 5.94 -3.93
N LEU A 59 10.89 4.74 -3.77
CA LEU A 59 12.30 4.58 -3.37
C LEU A 59 13.23 4.80 -4.54
N ASP A 60 12.75 4.52 -5.75
CA ASP A 60 13.41 4.86 -7.01
C ASP A 60 12.72 6.09 -7.64
N THR A 61 13.50 7.11 -8.02
CA THR A 61 13.00 8.39 -8.56
C THR A 61 12.51 8.31 -10.01
N SER A 62 12.36 7.11 -10.58
CA SER A 62 11.73 6.94 -11.89
C SER A 62 10.31 7.51 -11.88
N LYS A 63 10.13 8.67 -12.53
CA LYS A 63 8.91 9.51 -12.54
C LYS A 63 7.64 8.85 -13.13
N ARG A 64 7.66 7.55 -13.39
CA ARG A 64 6.62 6.83 -14.14
C ARG A 64 5.67 6.02 -13.25
N ASN A 65 6.00 5.86 -11.97
CA ASN A 65 5.17 5.08 -11.05
C ASN A 65 4.16 5.97 -10.33
N PRO A 66 2.93 5.48 -10.10
CA PRO A 66 1.91 6.25 -9.39
C PRO A 66 2.28 6.42 -7.92
N ILE A 67 1.94 7.60 -7.38
CA ILE A 67 2.17 7.97 -5.98
C ILE A 67 0.96 7.69 -5.08
N ARG A 68 -0.14 7.21 -5.65
CA ARG A 68 -1.37 6.83 -4.93
C ARG A 68 -1.94 5.57 -5.54
N VAL A 69 -2.15 4.54 -4.74
CA VAL A 69 -2.64 3.21 -5.16
C VAL A 69 -3.62 2.64 -4.14
N ASP A 70 -4.32 1.56 -4.48
CA ASP A 70 -5.15 0.84 -3.52
C ASP A 70 -4.28 0.16 -2.46
N ALA A 71 -4.72 0.18 -1.20
CA ALA A 71 -4.05 -0.52 -0.12
C ALA A 71 -4.00 -2.04 -0.37
N ALA A 72 -4.98 -2.59 -1.09
CA ALA A 72 -4.99 -3.99 -1.49
C ALA A 72 -3.84 -4.35 -2.45
N ASP A 73 -3.36 -3.40 -3.25
CA ASP A 73 -2.26 -3.59 -4.20
C ASP A 73 -0.88 -3.47 -3.54
N CYS A 74 -0.84 -3.14 -2.23
CA CYS A 74 0.38 -2.99 -1.45
C CYS A 74 0.59 -4.19 -0.54
N THR A 75 1.74 -4.86 -0.65
CA THR A 75 2.13 -5.94 0.27
C THR A 75 3.30 -5.49 1.14
N VAL A 76 3.21 -5.69 2.46
CA VAL A 76 4.30 -5.38 3.40
C VAL A 76 5.51 -6.23 3.06
N SER A 77 6.65 -5.58 2.79
CA SER A 77 7.91 -6.25 2.51
C SER A 77 8.64 -6.47 3.84
N SER A 78 8.41 -7.63 4.47
CA SER A 78 8.99 -7.99 5.78
C SER A 78 10.44 -8.48 5.72
N GLY A 79 11.05 -8.56 4.54
CA GLY A 79 12.42 -9.00 4.35
C GLY A 79 13.24 -7.95 3.65
N ALA A 80 14.53 -7.86 3.97
CA ALA A 80 15.51 -7.20 3.11
C ALA A 80 15.19 -7.56 1.65
N MET A 81 15.19 -6.57 0.75
CA MET A 81 15.10 -6.78 -0.69
C MET A 81 16.32 -7.60 -1.14
N TYR A 82 16.34 -8.90 -0.84
CA TYR A 82 17.35 -9.81 -1.32
C TYR A 82 17.02 -10.04 -2.79
N VAL A 83 17.86 -9.47 -3.63
CA VAL A 83 18.08 -9.90 -5.00
C VAL A 83 18.18 -11.42 -5.01
N GLY A 84 17.16 -12.07 -5.55
CA GLY A 84 17.25 -13.48 -5.91
C GLY A 84 18.32 -13.60 -6.99
N HIS A 85 19.55 -13.86 -6.57
CA HIS A 85 20.61 -14.32 -7.45
C HIS A 85 20.25 -15.76 -7.82
N HIS A 86 19.44 -15.95 -8.87
CA HIS A 86 19.32 -17.27 -9.50
C HIS A 86 20.64 -17.58 -10.17
N ASN A 87 21.51 -18.24 -9.41
CA ASN A 87 22.64 -18.98 -9.92
C ASN A 87 22.14 -20.41 -10.16
N ASN A 88 22.00 -20.80 -11.43
CA ASN A 88 21.85 -22.18 -11.87
C ASN A 88 22.07 -22.16 -13.39
N GLY A 89 23.04 -22.80 -14.01
CA GLY A 89 24.12 -23.70 -13.61
C GLY A 89 24.79 -24.09 -14.93
#